data_AF-A0A9X0CI19-F1
#
_entry.id   AF-A0A9X0CI19-F1
#
_cell.length_a   1.000
_cell.length_b   1.000
_cell.length_c   1.000
_cell.angle_alpha   90.00
_cell.angle_beta   90.00
_cell.angle_gamma   90.00
#
_symmetry.space_group_name_H-M   'P 1'
#
loop_
_entity.id
_entity.type
_entity.pdbx_description
1 polymer ?
#
loop_
_entity_poly.entity_id
_entity_poly.type
_entity_poly.pdbx_seq_one_letter_code
_entity_poly.pdbx_strand_id
1 'polypeptide(L)'
;MSFGCDYGFGSGFAFDRCKVCNGDSTSCTQVVEAYNNDWREKGIDNADVMCVIPRGSKRILVRELVNDRNEIGKKRFDYVLLCARRQENYLIKPSSAKTVKEAAGSTITYDRVSGKERLSIPGPINQALRFMFVYNSGKNKGVVCDYWSSKKSEITSNDVEWIIDEESGWSACSEACAGGKKTRKVKCTRKDDKSIVADSACKGSVKPQDEMPCNTQPCQPKWHFPGWSSCSKTCGHGVVTRKVECRMKIQNPGKYKTVSEGGCKESKPLATKPCFKVACPAEWVPSLWGECSKTCAGGGIITRTLSCKKQNSDDSFDSFSPVPAVFCQDAIKPPVTEECNEDVPCKMETYRPLGCYKENPHKHLLPVFEHSFRGNIKWRSIGTIVEQCYQIVKHTKYKVFGVKFYGECWVGKFPSHVFKTSLGSCYEHSVGRAFTYFIYEIL
;
A
#
# COMPACT_ATOMS: atom_id res chain seq x y z
N MET A 1 -21.38 37.55 -3.85
CA MET A 1 -21.95 36.51 -4.74
C MET A 1 -23.23 37.08 -5.35
N SER A 2 -23.45 36.88 -6.64
CA SER A 2 -24.61 37.38 -7.40
C SER A 2 -25.50 36.24 -7.88
N PHE A 3 -26.74 36.54 -8.25
CA PHE A 3 -27.59 35.62 -9.00
C PHE A 3 -27.07 35.47 -10.43
N GLY A 4 -27.03 34.24 -10.95
CA GLY A 4 -26.76 34.00 -12.37
C GLY A 4 -28.00 34.22 -13.23
N CYS A 5 -27.84 34.11 -14.55
CA CYS A 5 -28.92 34.24 -15.52
C CYS A 5 -30.00 33.13 -15.41
N ASP A 6 -29.70 32.07 -14.66
CA ASP A 6 -30.59 30.96 -14.30
C ASP A 6 -31.37 31.21 -13.00
N TYR A 7 -31.23 32.41 -12.41
CA TYR A 7 -31.78 32.78 -11.11
C TYR A 7 -31.22 31.96 -9.94
N GLY A 8 -30.14 31.19 -10.16
CA GLY A 8 -29.41 30.47 -9.11
C GLY A 8 -28.47 31.40 -8.34
N PHE A 9 -28.44 31.31 -7.02
CA PHE A 9 -27.50 32.06 -6.19
C PHE A 9 -26.10 31.45 -6.29
N GLY A 10 -25.12 32.23 -6.76
CA GLY A 10 -23.74 31.76 -6.90
C GLY A 10 -23.52 30.74 -8.04
N SER A 11 -24.47 30.59 -8.96
CA SER A 11 -24.33 29.67 -10.12
C SER A 11 -23.21 30.09 -11.07
N GLY A 12 -22.86 31.37 -11.11
CA GLY A 12 -21.85 31.92 -12.02
C GLY A 12 -22.29 31.93 -13.49
N PHE A 13 -23.54 31.59 -13.79
CA PHE A 13 -24.06 31.58 -15.15
C PHE A 13 -24.33 33.00 -15.64
N ALA A 14 -23.86 33.31 -16.85
CA ALA A 14 -24.04 34.59 -17.50
C ALA A 14 -24.72 34.44 -18.86
N PHE A 15 -25.41 35.48 -19.30
CA PHE A 15 -25.96 35.54 -20.66
C PHE A 15 -24.83 35.72 -21.68
N ASP A 16 -24.87 34.94 -22.76
CA ASP A 16 -23.94 35.08 -23.88
C ASP A 16 -24.28 36.29 -24.78
N ARG A 17 -23.52 36.49 -25.88
CA ARG A 17 -23.79 37.58 -26.87
C ARG A 17 -25.18 37.43 -27.52
N CYS A 18 -25.72 36.23 -27.50
CA CYS A 18 -27.02 35.86 -28.00
C CYS A 18 -28.14 35.91 -26.95
N LYS A 19 -27.89 36.41 -25.73
CA LYS A 19 -28.88 36.44 -24.64
C LYS A 19 -29.41 35.04 -24.25
N VAL A 20 -28.63 34.00 -24.53
CA VAL A 20 -28.89 32.64 -24.03
C VAL A 20 -28.12 32.48 -22.73
N CYS A 21 -28.81 32.03 -21.67
CA CYS A 21 -28.17 31.81 -20.38
C CYS A 21 -27.20 30.63 -20.49
N ASN A 22 -25.93 30.85 -20.08
CA ASN A 22 -24.84 29.89 -20.23
C ASN A 22 -24.70 29.36 -21.68
N GLY A 23 -25.00 30.22 -22.66
CA GLY A 23 -24.89 29.90 -24.07
C GLY A 23 -23.45 29.94 -24.59
N ASP A 24 -23.25 29.36 -25.76
CA ASP A 24 -21.95 29.23 -26.43
C ASP A 24 -21.70 30.34 -27.48
N SER A 25 -22.49 31.41 -27.48
CA SER A 25 -22.35 32.53 -28.40
C SER A 25 -22.50 32.18 -29.89
N THR A 26 -22.99 30.98 -30.24
CA THR A 26 -23.16 30.54 -31.63
C THR A 26 -24.60 30.59 -32.15
N SER A 27 -25.57 30.81 -31.26
CA SER A 27 -27.01 30.79 -31.60
C SER A 27 -27.52 32.05 -32.33
N CYS A 28 -26.64 33.00 -32.62
CA CYS A 28 -26.95 34.24 -33.31
C CYS A 28 -25.74 34.70 -34.15
N THR A 29 -26.00 35.54 -35.15
CA THR A 29 -24.96 36.16 -35.98
C THR A 29 -25.21 37.66 -36.04
N GLN A 30 -24.16 38.46 -35.82
CA GLN A 30 -24.22 39.90 -36.00
C GLN A 30 -24.26 40.22 -37.49
N VAL A 31 -25.21 41.07 -37.88
CA VAL A 31 -25.37 41.56 -39.24
C VAL A 31 -25.19 43.07 -39.19
N VAL A 32 -24.22 43.58 -39.95
CA VAL A 32 -23.96 45.01 -40.10
C VAL A 32 -24.11 45.35 -41.58
N GLU A 33 -25.16 46.08 -41.90
CA GLU A 33 -25.49 46.51 -43.26
C GLU A 33 -25.41 48.03 -43.33
N ALA A 34 -24.75 48.57 -44.35
CA ALA A 34 -24.68 50.00 -44.60
C ALA A 34 -25.52 50.35 -45.84
N TYR A 35 -26.43 51.30 -45.68
CA TYR A 35 -27.23 51.88 -46.75
C TYR A 35 -26.62 53.19 -47.21
N ASN A 36 -26.03 53.17 -48.40
CA ASN A 36 -25.35 54.31 -49.03
C ASN A 36 -25.97 54.70 -50.37
N ASN A 37 -27.15 54.18 -50.70
CA ASN A 37 -27.82 54.49 -51.97
C ASN A 37 -28.13 55.99 -52.05
N ASP A 38 -27.94 56.57 -53.24
CA ASP A 38 -28.27 57.97 -53.53
C ASP A 38 -29.73 58.08 -53.99
N TRP A 39 -30.66 57.66 -53.13
CA TRP A 39 -32.09 57.75 -53.38
C TRP A 39 -32.55 59.21 -53.25
N ARG A 40 -33.16 59.77 -54.31
CA ARG A 40 -33.48 61.20 -54.40
C ARG A 40 -34.97 61.51 -54.65
N GLU A 41 -35.83 60.51 -54.55
CA GLU A 41 -37.27 60.74 -54.66
C GLU A 41 -37.78 61.34 -53.34
N LYS A 42 -38.31 62.57 -53.41
CA LYS A 42 -38.73 63.31 -52.23
C LYS A 42 -40.02 62.75 -51.64
N GLY A 43 -40.09 62.78 -50.31
CA GLY A 43 -41.34 62.59 -49.57
C GLY A 43 -41.53 61.17 -49.05
N ILE A 44 -42.47 61.04 -48.11
CA ILE A 44 -42.71 59.82 -47.33
C ILE A 44 -43.26 58.66 -48.18
N ASP A 45 -44.03 58.99 -49.21
CA ASP A 45 -44.66 58.01 -50.11
C ASP A 45 -43.65 57.35 -51.06
N ASN A 46 -42.51 58.01 -51.30
CA ASN A 46 -41.41 57.54 -52.15
C ASN A 46 -40.23 56.99 -51.32
N ALA A 47 -40.50 56.45 -50.12
CA ALA A 47 -39.44 55.95 -49.24
C ALA A 47 -38.79 54.65 -49.77
N ASP A 48 -37.46 54.56 -49.70
CA ASP A 48 -36.71 53.35 -50.07
C ASP A 48 -36.54 52.40 -48.87
N VAL A 49 -36.46 51.09 -49.12
CA VAL A 49 -36.23 50.10 -48.06
C VAL A 49 -34.74 50.04 -47.76
N MET A 50 -34.38 50.50 -46.57
CA MET A 50 -32.99 50.56 -46.12
C MET A 50 -32.47 49.19 -45.68
N CYS A 51 -33.19 48.54 -44.77
CA CYS A 51 -32.87 47.22 -44.26
C CYS A 51 -34.12 46.53 -43.71
N VAL A 52 -34.15 45.20 -43.77
CA VAL A 52 -35.24 44.37 -43.24
C VAL A 52 -34.70 43.51 -42.12
N ILE A 53 -35.14 43.78 -40.90
CA ILE A 53 -34.68 43.06 -39.72
C ILE A 53 -35.66 41.91 -39.43
N PRO A 54 -35.22 40.64 -39.50
CA PRO A 54 -36.10 39.49 -39.37
C PRO A 54 -36.58 39.27 -37.93
N ARG A 55 -37.71 38.57 -37.78
CA ARG A 55 -38.23 38.10 -36.49
C ARG A 55 -37.14 37.39 -35.68
N GLY A 56 -37.13 37.61 -34.37
CA GLY A 56 -36.17 37.03 -33.42
C GLY A 56 -34.89 37.85 -33.26
N SER A 57 -34.70 38.88 -34.08
CA SER A 57 -33.54 39.76 -33.98
C SER A 57 -33.54 40.58 -32.69
N LYS A 58 -32.35 40.84 -32.16
CA LYS A 58 -32.12 41.52 -30.87
C LYS A 58 -30.98 42.52 -31.01
N ARG A 59 -30.85 43.42 -30.01
CA ARG A 59 -29.81 44.47 -29.97
C ARG A 59 -29.73 45.22 -31.31
N ILE A 60 -30.87 45.64 -31.82
CA ILE A 60 -30.99 46.35 -33.08
C ILE A 60 -30.61 47.80 -32.83
N LEU A 61 -29.69 48.31 -33.65
CA LEU A 61 -29.22 49.67 -33.66
C LEU A 61 -29.19 50.16 -35.09
N VAL A 62 -30.00 51.17 -35.39
CA VAL A 62 -29.99 51.86 -36.66
C VAL A 62 -29.53 53.30 -36.44
N ARG A 63 -28.46 53.71 -37.14
CA ARG A 63 -27.81 55.00 -36.91
C ARG A 63 -27.13 55.56 -38.15
N GLU A 64 -27.05 56.87 -38.21
CA GLU A 64 -26.29 57.59 -39.25
C GLU A 64 -24.77 57.46 -39.04
N LEU A 65 -23.98 57.43 -40.13
CA LEU A 65 -22.53 57.19 -40.12
C LEU A 65 -21.66 58.43 -39.88
N VAL A 66 -21.92 59.57 -40.54
CA VAL A 66 -20.89 60.63 -40.71
C VAL A 66 -20.82 61.65 -39.55
N ASN A 67 -19.60 62.11 -39.27
CA ASN A 67 -19.25 63.28 -38.46
C ASN A 67 -18.93 64.43 -39.43
N ASP A 68 -19.81 65.41 -39.59
CA ASP A 68 -19.40 66.71 -40.14
C ASP A 68 -19.54 67.74 -39.01
N ARG A 69 -18.45 68.03 -38.29
CA ARG A 69 -18.38 69.17 -37.35
C ARG A 69 -18.39 70.52 -38.08
N ASN A 70 -18.48 70.54 -39.42
CA ASN A 70 -18.34 71.73 -40.26
C ASN A 70 -19.63 72.18 -40.96
N GLU A 71 -20.81 71.72 -40.54
CA GLU A 71 -22.10 72.26 -41.06
C GLU A 71 -22.97 72.82 -39.92
N ILE A 72 -22.41 73.73 -39.14
CA ILE A 72 -23.19 74.55 -38.21
C ILE A 72 -24.10 75.48 -39.04
N GLY A 73 -25.41 75.30 -38.95
CA GLY A 73 -26.41 76.24 -39.46
C GLY A 73 -27.26 75.79 -40.66
N LYS A 74 -27.01 74.63 -41.28
CA LYS A 74 -27.95 74.05 -42.26
C LYS A 74 -28.86 73.05 -41.55
N LYS A 75 -30.17 73.33 -41.50
CA LYS A 75 -31.18 72.34 -41.06
C LYS A 75 -31.11 71.14 -42.00
N ARG A 76 -30.48 70.04 -41.57
CA ARG A 76 -30.48 68.74 -42.26
C ARG A 76 -31.80 68.01 -41.96
N PHE A 77 -32.48 67.53 -43.00
CA PHE A 77 -33.81 66.91 -42.91
C PHE A 77 -33.90 65.55 -43.63
N ASP A 78 -32.83 64.78 -43.72
CA ASP A 78 -32.97 63.37 -44.13
C ASP A 78 -33.29 62.57 -42.86
N TYR A 79 -34.35 61.77 -42.89
CA TYR A 79 -34.84 61.08 -41.69
C TYR A 79 -35.08 59.58 -41.92
N VAL A 80 -34.69 58.77 -40.95
CA VAL A 80 -34.93 57.33 -40.89
C VAL A 80 -36.33 57.09 -40.33
N LEU A 81 -37.18 56.45 -41.11
CA LEU A 81 -38.52 56.04 -40.71
C LEU A 81 -38.55 54.54 -40.36
N LEU A 82 -39.32 54.18 -39.34
CA LEU A 82 -39.55 52.79 -38.97
C LEU A 82 -40.97 52.34 -39.34
N CYS A 83 -41.07 51.25 -40.12
CA CYS A 83 -42.32 50.59 -40.47
C CYS A 83 -42.37 49.15 -39.95
N ALA A 84 -43.46 48.77 -39.28
CA ALA A 84 -43.71 47.40 -38.85
C ALA A 84 -44.54 46.56 -39.83
N ARG A 85 -45.23 47.16 -40.81
CA ARG A 85 -46.10 46.43 -41.74
C ARG A 85 -46.34 47.22 -43.03
N ARG A 86 -46.82 46.52 -44.08
CA ARG A 86 -47.29 47.08 -45.37
C ARG A 86 -48.07 48.38 -45.13
N GLN A 87 -47.61 49.44 -45.80
CA GLN A 87 -48.23 50.75 -46.03
C GLN A 87 -49.34 51.17 -45.04
N GLU A 88 -49.01 52.17 -44.20
CA GLU A 88 -49.84 53.35 -43.84
C GLU A 88 -49.61 53.88 -42.42
N ASN A 89 -48.98 53.12 -41.51
CA ASN A 89 -48.71 53.59 -40.14
C ASN A 89 -47.24 53.41 -39.72
N TYR A 90 -46.45 54.46 -39.92
CA TYR A 90 -45.09 54.58 -39.38
C TYR A 90 -45.12 54.43 -37.86
N LEU A 91 -44.31 53.51 -37.33
CA LEU A 91 -44.26 53.28 -35.89
C LEU A 91 -43.66 54.49 -35.18
N ILE A 92 -42.60 55.04 -35.75
CA ILE A 92 -41.93 56.24 -35.27
C ILE A 92 -41.84 57.22 -36.43
N LYS A 93 -42.25 58.46 -36.15
CA LYS A 93 -42.00 59.61 -37.01
C LYS A 93 -40.83 60.42 -36.43
N PRO A 94 -40.00 61.08 -37.25
CA PRO A 94 -38.83 61.80 -36.79
C PRO A 94 -39.29 62.99 -35.94
N SER A 95 -38.66 63.17 -34.78
CA SER A 95 -39.01 64.22 -33.83
C SER A 95 -37.73 64.88 -33.30
N SER A 96 -37.83 66.13 -32.85
CA SER A 96 -36.74 66.76 -32.10
C SER A 96 -36.57 66.16 -30.70
N ALA A 97 -37.63 65.52 -30.18
CA ALA A 97 -37.65 64.89 -28.86
C ALA A 97 -37.46 63.36 -28.95
N LYS A 98 -36.91 62.80 -27.87
CA LYS A 98 -36.83 61.34 -27.69
C LYS A 98 -38.24 60.74 -27.70
N THR A 99 -38.44 59.73 -28.53
CA THR A 99 -39.72 59.03 -28.68
C THR A 99 -39.54 57.57 -28.31
N VAL A 100 -40.41 57.04 -27.45
CA VAL A 100 -40.42 55.63 -27.05
C VAL A 100 -41.77 55.04 -27.41
N LYS A 101 -41.78 53.87 -28.06
CA LYS A 101 -43.00 53.17 -28.45
C LYS A 101 -42.85 51.66 -28.28
N GLU A 102 -43.86 51.03 -27.73
CA GLU A 102 -43.97 49.58 -27.67
C GLU A 102 -44.50 49.04 -29.00
N ALA A 103 -43.72 48.22 -29.70
CA ALA A 103 -44.13 47.55 -30.92
C ALA A 103 -43.26 46.32 -31.22
N ALA A 104 -43.79 45.38 -32.00
CA ALA A 104 -43.09 44.13 -32.36
C ALA A 104 -42.53 43.35 -31.15
N GLY A 105 -43.18 43.45 -29.98
CA GLY A 105 -42.78 42.77 -28.75
C GLY A 105 -41.55 43.36 -28.04
N SER A 106 -41.13 44.58 -28.38
CA SER A 106 -40.01 45.27 -27.75
C SER A 106 -40.29 46.78 -27.62
N THR A 107 -39.50 47.43 -26.78
CA THR A 107 -39.41 48.88 -26.71
C THR A 107 -38.63 49.38 -27.92
N ILE A 108 -39.16 50.37 -28.64
CA ILE A 108 -38.50 51.04 -29.75
C ILE A 108 -38.21 52.47 -29.31
N THR A 109 -36.92 52.79 -29.24
CA THR A 109 -36.47 54.12 -28.84
C THR A 109 -35.87 54.84 -30.03
N TYR A 110 -36.42 56.01 -30.34
CA TYR A 110 -35.81 56.97 -31.23
C TYR A 110 -35.27 58.14 -30.42
N ASP A 111 -34.02 58.48 -30.65
CA ASP A 111 -33.40 59.67 -30.11
C ASP A 111 -32.37 60.26 -31.07
N ARG A 112 -31.84 61.42 -30.70
CA ARG A 112 -30.73 62.06 -31.39
C ARG A 112 -29.54 62.14 -30.45
N VAL A 113 -28.46 61.46 -30.82
CA VAL A 113 -27.19 61.50 -30.07
C VAL A 113 -26.18 62.30 -30.87
N SER A 114 -25.74 63.43 -30.32
CA SER A 114 -24.85 64.37 -30.99
C SER A 114 -25.39 64.84 -32.35
N GLY A 115 -26.71 65.06 -32.43
CA GLY A 115 -27.41 65.47 -33.66
C GLY A 115 -27.69 64.36 -34.67
N LYS A 116 -27.23 63.13 -34.42
CA LYS A 116 -27.41 61.97 -35.30
C LYS A 116 -28.64 61.18 -34.91
N GLU A 117 -29.43 60.77 -35.90
CA GLU A 117 -30.58 59.90 -35.65
C GLU A 117 -30.14 58.52 -35.21
N ARG A 118 -30.80 58.03 -34.16
CA ARG A 118 -30.56 56.71 -33.60
C ARG A 118 -31.87 56.05 -33.23
N LEU A 119 -32.04 54.83 -33.72
CA LEU A 119 -33.12 53.92 -33.37
C LEU A 119 -32.51 52.72 -32.65
N SER A 120 -32.96 52.45 -31.43
CA SER A 120 -32.52 51.32 -30.62
C SER A 120 -33.69 50.45 -30.21
N ILE A 121 -33.58 49.15 -30.47
CA ILE A 121 -34.58 48.14 -30.12
C ILE A 121 -33.84 47.00 -29.41
N PRO A 122 -34.03 46.82 -28.08
CA PRO A 122 -33.38 45.74 -27.34
C PRO A 122 -33.72 44.35 -27.89
N GLY A 123 -34.96 44.14 -28.32
CA GLY A 123 -35.47 42.85 -28.79
C GLY A 123 -35.56 41.80 -27.68
N PRO A 124 -35.84 40.53 -28.03
CA PRO A 124 -36.06 40.01 -29.37
C PRO A 124 -37.40 40.46 -29.99
N ILE A 125 -37.40 40.82 -31.26
CA ILE A 125 -38.64 41.22 -31.97
C ILE A 125 -39.49 40.00 -32.36
N ASN A 126 -40.81 40.08 -32.22
CA ASN A 126 -41.73 38.98 -32.54
C ASN A 126 -42.24 38.96 -34.00
N GLN A 127 -41.91 39.99 -34.79
CA GLN A 127 -42.21 40.12 -36.22
C GLN A 127 -41.08 40.88 -36.93
N ALA A 128 -41.01 40.80 -38.27
CA ALA A 128 -39.99 41.53 -39.03
C ALA A 128 -40.27 43.04 -39.07
N LEU A 129 -39.21 43.85 -39.00
CA LEU A 129 -39.27 45.31 -39.08
C LEU A 129 -38.57 45.79 -40.35
N ARG A 130 -39.17 46.78 -41.03
CA ARG A 130 -38.58 47.42 -42.21
C ARG A 130 -38.19 48.85 -41.85
N PHE A 131 -36.93 49.17 -42.04
CA PHE A 131 -36.44 50.53 -41.89
C PHE A 131 -36.46 51.18 -43.28
N MET A 132 -37.04 52.37 -43.34
CA MET A 132 -37.28 53.10 -44.56
C MET A 132 -36.41 54.35 -44.56
N PHE A 133 -35.75 54.63 -45.68
CA PHE A 133 -35.02 55.86 -45.93
C PHE A 133 -35.96 56.86 -46.63
N VAL A 134 -36.14 58.03 -46.04
CA VAL A 134 -36.89 59.12 -46.67
C VAL A 134 -35.96 60.26 -47.03
N TYR A 135 -35.90 60.52 -48.33
CA TYR A 135 -35.16 61.65 -48.86
C TYR A 135 -35.95 62.95 -48.74
N ASN A 136 -35.30 64.00 -48.27
CA ASN A 136 -35.86 65.35 -48.32
C ASN A 136 -34.95 66.31 -49.08
N SER A 137 -33.67 66.37 -48.68
CA SER A 137 -32.69 67.26 -49.31
C SER A 137 -31.27 66.94 -48.87
N GLY A 138 -30.33 66.95 -49.81
CA GLY A 138 -28.92 66.73 -49.53
C GLY A 138 -28.40 65.48 -50.21
N LYS A 139 -27.31 64.92 -49.69
CA LYS A 139 -26.74 63.65 -50.12
C LYS A 139 -26.79 62.69 -48.94
N ASN A 140 -27.27 61.47 -49.15
CA ASN A 140 -27.25 60.42 -48.14
C ASN A 140 -25.81 60.22 -47.63
N LYS A 141 -25.62 60.47 -46.34
CA LYS A 141 -24.32 60.33 -45.66
C LYS A 141 -24.05 58.91 -45.18
N GLY A 142 -25.00 58.00 -45.37
CA GLY A 142 -24.89 56.60 -45.01
C GLY A 142 -25.57 56.29 -43.67
N VAL A 143 -26.35 55.22 -43.65
CA VAL A 143 -27.02 54.71 -42.46
C VAL A 143 -26.59 53.27 -42.25
N VAL A 144 -26.32 52.89 -41.00
CA VAL A 144 -26.00 51.51 -40.63
C VAL A 144 -27.15 50.88 -39.88
N CYS A 145 -27.52 49.68 -40.31
CA CYS A 145 -28.31 48.73 -39.55
C CYS A 145 -27.39 47.68 -38.93
N ASP A 146 -27.28 47.68 -37.61
CA ASP A 146 -26.52 46.72 -36.83
C ASP A 146 -27.49 45.94 -35.94
N TYR A 147 -27.55 44.62 -36.10
CA TYR A 147 -28.45 43.77 -35.33
C TYR A 147 -27.94 42.34 -35.20
N TRP A 148 -28.50 41.63 -34.23
CA TRP A 148 -28.19 40.23 -33.97
C TRP A 148 -29.32 39.34 -34.46
N SER A 149 -29.10 38.65 -35.56
CA SER A 149 -30.08 37.74 -36.15
C SER A 149 -30.16 36.42 -35.38
N SER A 150 -31.29 35.70 -35.47
CA SER A 150 -31.44 34.35 -34.90
C SER A 150 -30.80 33.25 -35.76
N LYS A 151 -30.03 33.60 -36.79
CA LYS A 151 -29.27 32.62 -37.58
C LYS A 151 -28.07 32.17 -36.76
N LYS A 152 -27.72 30.88 -36.83
CA LYS A 152 -26.52 30.37 -36.18
C LYS A 152 -25.27 30.96 -36.83
N SER A 153 -24.28 31.29 -36.01
CA SER A 153 -22.96 31.70 -36.48
C SER A 153 -22.24 30.49 -37.08
N GLU A 154 -21.71 30.66 -38.29
CA GLU A 154 -20.69 29.76 -38.83
C GLU A 154 -19.35 30.20 -38.25
N ILE A 155 -18.69 29.30 -37.53
CA ILE A 155 -17.43 29.57 -36.83
C ILE A 155 -16.38 28.64 -37.39
N THR A 156 -15.30 29.21 -37.90
CA THR A 156 -14.12 28.47 -38.35
C THR A 156 -13.00 28.57 -37.32
N SER A 157 -11.99 27.70 -37.42
CA SER A 157 -10.80 27.75 -36.55
C SER A 157 -10.05 29.08 -36.64
N ASN A 158 -10.23 29.86 -37.71
CA ASN A 158 -9.60 31.17 -37.89
C ASN A 158 -10.28 32.29 -37.09
N ASP A 159 -11.55 32.11 -36.73
CA ASP A 159 -12.38 33.12 -36.06
C ASP A 159 -12.24 33.07 -34.53
N VAL A 160 -11.56 32.04 -34.02
CA VAL A 160 -11.45 31.75 -32.60
C VAL A 160 -10.01 31.64 -32.15
N GLU A 161 -9.80 31.86 -30.86
CA GLU A 161 -8.52 31.70 -30.19
C GLU A 161 -8.74 31.27 -28.74
N TRP A 162 -7.77 30.52 -28.22
CA TRP A 162 -7.69 30.23 -26.81
C TRP A 162 -7.10 31.41 -26.06
N ILE A 163 -7.75 31.82 -24.98
CA ILE A 163 -7.22 32.81 -24.05
C ILE A 163 -7.08 32.22 -22.65
N ILE A 164 -6.12 32.74 -21.89
CA ILE A 164 -5.94 32.43 -20.48
C ILE A 164 -6.87 33.34 -19.67
N ASP A 165 -7.57 32.77 -18.69
CA ASP A 165 -8.38 33.54 -17.76
C ASP A 165 -7.48 34.14 -16.66
N GLU A 166 -6.85 35.28 -16.96
CA GLU A 166 -5.87 35.94 -16.09
C GLU A 166 -6.43 36.26 -14.70
N GLU A 167 -7.74 36.53 -14.58
CA GLU A 167 -8.41 36.77 -13.29
C GLU A 167 -8.34 35.56 -12.35
N SER A 168 -8.41 34.34 -12.90
CA SER A 168 -8.37 33.12 -12.11
C SER A 168 -6.94 32.69 -11.75
N GLY A 169 -5.95 33.11 -12.53
CA GLY A 169 -4.55 32.71 -12.36
C GLY A 169 -4.35 31.19 -12.32
N TRP A 170 -3.22 30.76 -11.75
CA TRP A 170 -2.98 29.35 -11.42
C TRP A 170 -3.65 28.99 -10.10
N SER A 171 -4.25 27.81 -10.05
CA SER A 171 -4.74 27.19 -8.82
C SER A 171 -3.62 26.95 -7.83
N ALA A 172 -3.99 26.72 -6.57
CA ALA A 172 -3.09 26.06 -5.62
C ALA A 172 -2.63 24.71 -6.18
N CYS A 173 -1.43 24.28 -5.77
CA CYS A 173 -0.93 22.97 -6.15
C CYS A 173 -1.77 21.86 -5.50
N SER A 174 -2.09 20.82 -6.25
CA SER A 174 -2.87 19.67 -5.75
C SER A 174 -2.20 18.92 -4.60
N GLU A 175 -0.87 19.00 -4.50
CA GLU A 175 -0.07 18.38 -3.45
C GLU A 175 0.88 19.40 -2.86
N ALA A 176 1.12 19.35 -1.55
CA ALA A 176 2.12 20.21 -0.91
C ALA A 176 3.57 19.78 -1.20
N CYS A 177 3.79 18.53 -1.63
CA CYS A 177 5.08 17.91 -1.90
C CYS A 177 4.90 16.61 -2.72
N ALA A 178 6.02 16.01 -3.13
CA ALA A 178 6.12 14.78 -3.91
C ALA A 178 5.46 14.85 -5.30
N GLY A 179 5.31 16.04 -5.86
CA GLY A 179 4.77 16.26 -7.20
C GLY A 179 3.24 16.33 -7.21
N GLY A 180 2.73 17.54 -7.41
CA GLY A 180 1.34 17.83 -7.73
C GLY A 180 1.21 18.52 -9.07
N LYS A 181 -0.02 18.91 -9.37
CA LYS A 181 -0.37 19.70 -10.55
C LYS A 181 -1.11 20.94 -10.10
N LYS A 182 -0.81 22.08 -10.72
CA LYS A 182 -1.63 23.27 -10.64
C LYS A 182 -2.26 23.48 -12.00
N THR A 183 -3.50 23.94 -12.00
CA THR A 183 -4.30 24.15 -13.21
C THR A 183 -4.69 25.61 -13.33
N ARG A 184 -4.94 26.09 -14.53
CA ARG A 184 -5.52 27.41 -14.77
C ARG A 184 -6.66 27.29 -15.76
N LYS A 185 -7.59 28.22 -15.71
CA LYS A 185 -8.71 28.24 -16.66
C LYS A 185 -8.25 28.84 -17.98
N VAL A 186 -8.59 28.16 -19.06
CA VAL A 186 -8.48 28.67 -20.42
C VAL A 186 -9.86 28.66 -21.06
N LYS A 187 -10.14 29.65 -21.90
CA LYS A 187 -11.45 29.85 -22.53
C LYS A 187 -11.26 29.93 -24.04
N CYS A 188 -12.08 29.22 -24.80
CA CYS A 188 -12.16 29.41 -26.24
C CYS A 188 -13.02 30.65 -26.50
N THR A 189 -12.45 31.66 -27.16
CA THR A 189 -13.15 32.92 -27.44
C THR A 189 -13.06 33.30 -28.90
N ARG A 190 -14.05 34.06 -29.37
CA ARG A 190 -14.00 34.65 -30.71
C ARG A 190 -13.05 35.84 -30.75
N LYS A 191 -12.38 36.03 -31.89
CA LYS A 191 -11.45 37.16 -32.08
C LYS A 191 -12.16 38.51 -32.25
N ASP A 192 -13.40 38.51 -32.74
CA ASP A 192 -14.18 39.72 -33.05
C ASP A 192 -14.62 40.48 -31.81
N ASP A 193 -15.23 39.80 -30.84
CA ASP A 193 -15.83 40.42 -29.66
C ASP A 193 -15.44 39.79 -28.32
N LYS A 194 -14.51 38.81 -28.34
CA LYS A 194 -14.04 38.07 -27.15
C LYS A 194 -15.11 37.27 -26.43
N SER A 195 -16.26 37.04 -27.06
CA SER A 195 -17.30 36.16 -26.51
C SER A 195 -16.81 34.72 -26.40
N ILE A 196 -17.25 34.05 -25.33
CA ILE A 196 -16.91 32.64 -25.06
C ILE A 196 -17.74 31.74 -25.96
N VAL A 197 -17.08 30.79 -26.60
CA VAL A 197 -17.69 29.74 -27.42
C VAL A 197 -17.30 28.37 -26.87
N ALA A 198 -17.94 27.31 -27.38
CA ALA A 198 -17.59 25.96 -26.99
C ALA A 198 -16.14 25.61 -27.35
N ASP A 199 -15.43 24.91 -26.45
CA ASP A 199 -14.05 24.44 -26.64
C ASP A 199 -13.84 23.68 -27.95
N SER A 200 -14.88 23.02 -28.47
CA SER A 200 -14.85 22.32 -29.75
C SER A 200 -14.52 23.22 -30.94
N ALA A 201 -14.87 24.51 -30.88
CA ALA A 201 -14.56 25.47 -31.93
C ALA A 201 -13.05 25.74 -32.03
N CYS A 202 -12.32 25.68 -30.91
CA CYS A 202 -10.88 25.89 -30.86
C CYS A 202 -10.05 24.60 -31.02
N LYS A 203 -10.63 23.47 -31.47
CA LYS A 203 -9.89 22.20 -31.65
C LYS A 203 -8.71 22.31 -32.63
N GLY A 204 -8.79 23.21 -33.61
CA GLY A 204 -7.73 23.43 -34.61
C GLY A 204 -6.68 24.49 -34.23
N SER A 205 -6.82 25.14 -33.07
CA SER A 205 -5.91 26.18 -32.61
C SER A 205 -5.03 25.71 -31.45
N VAL A 206 -3.89 26.37 -31.24
CA VAL A 206 -2.93 25.99 -30.20
C VAL A 206 -3.52 26.33 -28.83
N LYS A 207 -3.85 25.29 -28.04
CA LYS A 207 -4.33 25.44 -26.66
C LYS A 207 -3.15 25.80 -25.74
N PRO A 208 -3.23 26.90 -24.97
CA PRO A 208 -2.25 27.23 -23.95
C PRO A 208 -2.18 26.13 -22.91
N GLN A 209 -1.01 25.97 -22.31
CA GLN A 209 -0.82 25.03 -21.20
C GLN A 209 -1.75 25.41 -20.04
N ASP A 210 -2.71 24.55 -19.73
CA ASP A 210 -3.70 24.72 -18.65
C ASP A 210 -3.34 23.92 -17.39
N GLU A 211 -2.29 23.10 -17.45
CA GLU A 211 -1.78 22.29 -16.35
C GLU A 211 -0.24 22.35 -16.28
N MET A 212 0.32 22.54 -15.08
CA MET A 212 1.78 22.53 -14.86
C MET A 212 2.15 21.75 -13.60
N PRO A 213 3.27 20.98 -13.60
CA PRO A 213 3.78 20.36 -12.39
C PRO A 213 4.17 21.41 -11.34
N CYS A 214 3.95 21.07 -10.08
CA CYS A 214 4.33 21.89 -8.93
C CYS A 214 4.73 21.00 -7.74
N ASN A 215 5.44 21.59 -6.77
CA ASN A 215 5.85 20.93 -5.53
C ASN A 215 6.53 19.57 -5.72
N THR A 216 7.50 19.48 -6.64
CA THR A 216 8.19 18.24 -7.03
C THR A 216 9.21 17.73 -6.01
N GLN A 217 9.52 18.54 -5.00
CA GLN A 217 10.37 18.14 -3.87
C GLN A 217 9.74 17.00 -3.07
N PRO A 218 10.52 16.02 -2.57
CA PRO A 218 10.02 15.01 -1.64
C PRO A 218 9.34 15.63 -0.40
N CYS A 219 8.37 14.92 0.16
CA CYS A 219 7.74 15.30 1.42
C CYS A 219 8.70 15.11 2.61
N GLN A 220 8.37 15.74 3.74
CA GLN A 220 9.05 15.42 5.01
C GLN A 220 8.82 13.94 5.37
N PRO A 221 9.85 13.20 5.80
CA PRO A 221 9.70 11.82 6.24
C PRO A 221 8.74 11.69 7.43
N LYS A 222 7.91 10.65 7.42
CA LYS A 222 6.97 10.32 8.51
C LYS A 222 7.07 8.86 8.89
N TRP A 223 6.74 8.58 10.15
CA TRP A 223 6.66 7.21 10.63
C TRP A 223 5.51 6.49 9.93
N HIS A 224 5.84 5.39 9.28
CA HIS A 224 4.88 4.47 8.69
C HIS A 224 4.91 3.18 9.50
N PHE A 225 3.74 2.79 9.99
CA PHE A 225 3.53 1.56 10.73
C PHE A 225 2.20 0.95 10.28
N PRO A 226 2.19 -0.29 9.75
CA PRO A 226 0.95 -1.00 9.47
C PRO A 226 0.28 -1.42 10.78
N GLY A 227 -0.83 -2.15 10.66
CA GLY A 227 -1.49 -2.80 11.80
C GLY A 227 -0.55 -3.73 12.58
N TRP A 228 -0.98 -4.09 13.79
CA TRP A 228 -0.30 -5.06 14.63
C TRP A 228 -0.38 -6.47 14.04
N SER A 229 0.64 -7.30 14.27
CA SER A 229 0.59 -8.73 14.03
C SER A 229 -0.44 -9.41 14.93
N SER A 230 -0.73 -10.68 14.64
CA SER A 230 -1.35 -11.57 15.62
C SER A 230 -0.46 -11.72 16.86
N CYS A 231 -1.08 -12.04 18.00
CA CYS A 231 -0.38 -12.29 19.25
C CYS A 231 0.58 -13.47 19.11
N SER A 232 1.81 -13.35 19.63
CA SER A 232 2.84 -14.40 19.53
C SER A 232 2.46 -15.72 20.22
N LYS A 233 1.50 -15.69 21.15
CA LYS A 233 0.94 -16.86 21.81
C LYS A 233 -0.56 -16.95 21.56
N THR A 234 -1.08 -18.17 21.51
CA THR A 234 -2.51 -18.47 21.39
C THR A 234 -3.23 -18.41 22.74
N CYS A 235 -2.49 -18.57 23.84
CA CYS A 235 -2.96 -18.46 25.22
C CYS A 235 -1.93 -17.70 26.09
N GLY A 236 -2.36 -17.19 27.24
CA GLY A 236 -1.51 -16.49 28.20
C GLY A 236 -0.98 -15.13 27.70
N HIS A 237 0.19 -14.76 28.22
CA HIS A 237 0.86 -13.48 27.95
C HIS A 237 1.77 -13.62 26.73
N GLY A 238 1.43 -12.88 25.67
CA GLY A 238 2.20 -12.82 24.44
C GLY A 238 2.54 -11.38 24.08
N VAL A 239 3.05 -11.22 22.87
CA VAL A 239 3.47 -9.94 22.32
C VAL A 239 2.95 -9.80 20.89
N VAL A 240 2.44 -8.62 20.55
CA VAL A 240 2.17 -8.22 19.17
C VAL A 240 3.30 -7.32 18.67
N THR A 241 3.71 -7.52 17.42
CA THR A 241 4.76 -6.74 16.78
C THR A 241 4.22 -6.03 15.55
N ARG A 242 4.84 -4.93 15.15
CA ARG A 242 4.58 -4.26 13.88
C ARG A 242 5.87 -3.67 13.33
N LYS A 243 5.95 -3.59 12.01
CA LYS A 243 7.10 -2.97 11.35
C LYS A 243 6.98 -1.44 11.42
N VAL A 244 7.92 -0.77 12.07
CA VAL A 244 7.95 0.70 12.16
C VAL A 244 9.09 1.20 11.29
N GLU A 245 8.78 1.93 10.22
CA GLU A 245 9.77 2.45 9.28
C GLU A 245 9.58 3.95 9.08
N CYS A 246 10.69 4.69 9.00
CA CYS A 246 10.63 6.08 8.56
C CYS A 246 10.56 6.11 7.03
N ARG A 247 9.45 6.61 6.48
CA ARG A 247 9.21 6.65 5.02
C ARG A 247 9.02 8.07 4.54
N MET A 248 9.62 8.39 3.40
CA MET A 248 9.53 9.67 2.73
C MET A 248 8.74 9.52 1.42
N LYS A 249 7.66 10.29 1.23
CA LYS A 249 6.93 10.33 -0.05
C LYS A 249 7.80 11.08 -1.06
N ILE A 250 8.21 10.41 -2.14
CA ILE A 250 9.11 10.99 -3.16
C ILE A 250 8.39 11.36 -4.46
N GLN A 251 7.29 10.69 -4.78
CA GLN A 251 6.51 10.96 -5.98
C GLN A 251 5.05 10.57 -5.78
N ASN A 252 4.14 11.33 -6.39
CA ASN A 252 2.71 11.03 -6.49
C ASN A 252 2.41 10.37 -7.85
N PRO A 253 1.57 9.32 -7.92
CA PRO A 253 0.91 8.64 -6.81
C PRO A 253 1.81 7.63 -6.08
N GLY A 254 1.74 7.63 -4.74
CA GLY A 254 2.09 6.48 -3.91
C GLY A 254 3.55 6.00 -3.87
N LYS A 255 4.54 6.75 -4.36
CA LYS A 255 5.95 6.32 -4.33
C LYS A 255 6.64 6.80 -3.06
N TYR A 256 7.16 5.85 -2.28
CA TYR A 256 7.84 6.09 -1.02
C TYR A 256 9.26 5.53 -1.04
N LYS A 257 10.16 6.17 -0.28
CA LYS A 257 11.50 5.69 0.01
C LYS A 257 11.66 5.52 1.52
N THR A 258 12.14 4.37 1.96
CA THR A 258 12.55 4.17 3.36
C THR A 258 13.85 4.92 3.61
N VAL A 259 13.89 5.72 4.66
CA VAL A 259 15.05 6.52 5.07
C VAL A 259 15.50 6.11 6.48
N SER A 260 16.63 6.66 6.95
CA SER A 260 17.12 6.41 8.30
C SER A 260 16.13 6.92 9.36
N GLU A 261 16.18 6.31 10.55
CA GLU A 261 15.26 6.65 11.64
C GLU A 261 15.34 8.12 12.08
N GLY A 262 16.54 8.71 12.04
CA GLY A 262 16.75 10.13 12.34
C GLY A 262 16.11 11.11 11.34
N GLY A 263 15.61 10.63 10.20
CA GLY A 263 14.87 11.45 9.24
C GLY A 263 13.46 11.84 9.72
N CYS A 264 12.88 11.07 10.64
CA CYS A 264 11.57 11.34 11.22
C CYS A 264 11.74 12.12 12.52
N LYS A 265 11.27 13.38 12.56
CA LYS A 265 11.41 14.26 13.74
C LYS A 265 10.50 13.89 14.91
N GLU A 266 9.37 13.25 14.62
CA GLU A 266 8.42 12.80 15.64
C GLU A 266 8.98 11.59 16.41
N SER A 267 8.49 11.37 17.63
CA SER A 267 8.89 10.22 18.45
C SER A 267 8.57 8.90 17.75
N LYS A 268 9.55 7.98 17.69
CA LYS A 268 9.37 6.65 17.10
C LYS A 268 8.23 5.88 17.77
N PRO A 269 7.21 5.44 17.03
CA PRO A 269 6.14 4.63 17.58
C PRO A 269 6.67 3.28 18.07
N LEU A 270 6.02 2.72 19.10
CA LEU A 270 6.36 1.39 19.61
C LEU A 270 6.23 0.33 18.51
N ALA A 271 7.26 -0.50 18.36
CA ALA A 271 7.26 -1.66 17.46
C ALA A 271 6.63 -2.90 18.10
N THR A 272 6.47 -2.89 19.43
CA THR A 272 6.12 -4.06 20.23
C THR A 272 5.18 -3.64 21.36
N LYS A 273 4.12 -4.42 21.61
CA LYS A 273 3.20 -4.25 22.74
C LYS A 273 2.75 -5.60 23.32
N PRO A 274 2.44 -5.68 24.62
CA PRO A 274 1.90 -6.90 25.22
C PRO A 274 0.50 -7.21 24.67
N CYS A 275 0.17 -8.50 24.57
CA CYS A 275 -1.18 -8.99 24.31
C CYS A 275 -1.54 -10.08 25.32
N PHE A 276 -2.79 -10.05 25.77
CA PHE A 276 -3.31 -10.98 26.76
C PHE A 276 -4.37 -11.86 26.11
N LYS A 277 -4.17 -13.17 26.18
CA LYS A 277 -5.13 -14.19 25.75
C LYS A 277 -5.68 -14.91 26.97
N VAL A 278 -6.64 -15.79 26.73
CA VAL A 278 -7.16 -16.70 27.76
C VAL A 278 -6.01 -17.51 28.38
N ALA A 279 -6.11 -17.85 29.66
CA ALA A 279 -5.08 -18.62 30.36
C ALA A 279 -4.77 -19.93 29.62
N CYS A 280 -3.50 -20.32 29.58
CA CYS A 280 -3.10 -21.58 28.95
C CYS A 280 -3.67 -22.79 29.72
N PRO A 281 -4.03 -23.87 29.01
CA PRO A 281 -4.42 -25.13 29.63
C PRO A 281 -3.26 -25.71 30.45
N ALA A 282 -3.57 -26.58 31.41
CA ALA A 282 -2.55 -27.29 32.17
C ALA A 282 -1.98 -28.46 31.35
N GLU A 283 -0.71 -28.77 31.53
CA GLU A 283 0.00 -29.81 30.78
C GLU A 283 0.78 -30.76 31.71
N TRP A 284 1.00 -31.99 31.24
CA TRP A 284 1.81 -32.99 31.94
C TRP A 284 3.30 -32.70 31.74
N VAL A 285 3.97 -32.27 32.81
CA VAL A 285 5.41 -31.99 32.80
C VAL A 285 6.17 -33.19 33.37
N PRO A 286 7.04 -33.86 32.59
CA PRO A 286 7.84 -34.97 33.08
C PRO A 286 8.97 -34.53 34.01
N SER A 287 9.27 -35.34 35.02
CA SER A 287 10.52 -35.23 35.78
C SER A 287 11.71 -35.69 34.93
N LEU A 288 12.93 -35.46 35.43
CA LEU A 288 14.10 -36.17 34.94
C LEU A 288 13.87 -37.68 35.08
N TRP A 289 14.48 -38.43 34.17
CA TRP A 289 14.48 -39.88 34.23
C TRP A 289 15.27 -40.38 35.44
N GLY A 290 14.79 -41.45 36.06
CA GLY A 290 15.50 -42.16 37.12
C GLY A 290 16.62 -43.06 36.61
N GLU A 291 17.23 -43.82 37.52
CA GLU A 291 18.27 -44.79 37.18
C GLU A 291 17.68 -46.03 36.49
N CYS A 292 18.47 -46.68 35.63
CA CYS A 292 18.05 -47.88 34.93
C CYS A 292 17.99 -49.08 35.88
N SER A 293 16.94 -49.89 35.78
CA SER A 293 16.74 -51.06 36.66
C SER A 293 17.79 -52.18 36.50
N LYS A 294 18.56 -52.19 35.40
CA LYS A 294 19.63 -53.16 35.13
C LYS A 294 20.86 -52.45 34.62
N THR A 295 22.04 -52.97 34.95
CA THR A 295 23.34 -52.40 34.54
C THR A 295 23.97 -53.12 33.34
N CYS A 296 23.42 -54.26 32.88
CA CYS A 296 23.88 -55.00 31.71
C CYS A 296 22.78 -55.93 31.12
N ALA A 297 23.08 -56.57 29.98
CA ALA A 297 22.18 -57.08 28.95
C ALA A 297 21.02 -57.95 29.44
N GLY A 298 19.86 -57.64 28.87
CA GLY A 298 18.55 -58.24 29.17
C GLY A 298 17.41 -57.22 29.24
N GLY A 299 17.64 -55.96 28.85
CA GLY A 299 16.68 -54.86 28.89
C GLY A 299 16.33 -54.42 30.32
N GLY A 300 16.66 -53.18 30.68
CA GLY A 300 16.19 -52.53 31.91
C GLY A 300 15.03 -51.57 31.62
N ILE A 301 14.33 -51.15 32.66
CA ILE A 301 13.31 -50.10 32.57
C ILE A 301 13.80 -48.89 33.35
N ILE A 302 13.65 -47.73 32.73
CA ILE A 302 13.92 -46.41 33.30
C ILE A 302 12.57 -45.72 33.51
N THR A 303 12.32 -45.22 34.71
CA THR A 303 11.02 -44.63 35.09
C THR A 303 11.15 -43.14 35.38
N ARG A 304 10.11 -42.36 35.08
CA ARG A 304 9.95 -40.97 35.53
C ARG A 304 8.54 -40.71 36.01
N THR A 305 8.35 -39.60 36.72
CA THR A 305 7.02 -39.17 37.16
C THR A 305 6.54 -37.99 36.32
N LEU A 306 5.22 -37.81 36.24
CA LEU A 306 4.62 -36.63 35.62
C LEU A 306 3.95 -35.78 36.70
N SER A 307 4.08 -34.48 36.58
CA SER A 307 3.33 -33.52 37.39
C SER A 307 2.45 -32.67 36.47
N CYS A 308 1.16 -32.57 36.77
CA CYS A 308 0.27 -31.65 36.06
C CYS A 308 0.60 -30.23 36.52
N LYS A 309 0.99 -29.36 35.58
CA LYS A 309 1.35 -27.97 35.89
C LYS A 309 0.64 -26.99 34.95
N LYS A 310 0.36 -25.80 35.46
CA LYS A 310 -0.23 -24.69 34.70
C LYS A 310 0.72 -23.49 34.72
N GLN A 311 0.86 -22.81 33.59
CA GLN A 311 1.66 -21.58 33.51
C GLN A 311 1.02 -20.48 34.36
N ASN A 312 1.82 -19.84 35.20
CA ASN A 312 1.39 -18.73 36.03
C ASN A 312 1.13 -17.47 35.20
N SER A 313 0.18 -16.64 35.66
CA SER A 313 -0.16 -15.36 35.03
C SER A 313 0.83 -14.23 35.32
N ASP A 314 1.74 -14.42 36.28
CA ASP A 314 2.74 -13.41 36.65
C ASP A 314 4.00 -13.53 35.78
N ASP A 315 4.52 -12.36 35.41
CA ASP A 315 5.49 -11.94 34.37
C ASP A 315 6.87 -12.65 34.33
N SER A 316 6.99 -13.85 34.90
CA SER A 316 8.19 -14.69 34.85
C SER A 316 8.08 -15.73 33.75
N PHE A 317 9.01 -15.67 32.81
CA PHE A 317 8.98 -16.34 31.50
C PHE A 317 8.91 -17.89 31.54
N ASP A 318 9.01 -18.54 32.71
CA ASP A 318 9.03 -20.02 32.84
C ASP A 318 8.42 -20.54 34.17
N SER A 319 7.49 -19.80 34.76
CA SER A 319 6.90 -20.18 36.05
C SER A 319 5.67 -21.07 35.86
N PHE A 320 5.81 -22.36 36.15
CA PHE A 320 4.74 -23.35 36.15
C PHE A 320 4.37 -23.75 37.58
N SER A 321 3.10 -23.61 37.95
CA SER A 321 2.59 -24.07 39.25
C SER A 321 2.01 -25.47 39.15
N PRO A 322 2.25 -26.36 40.14
CA PRO A 322 1.58 -27.65 40.21
C PRO A 322 0.08 -27.45 40.44
N VAL A 323 -0.73 -28.16 39.66
CA VAL A 323 -2.19 -28.17 39.77
C VAL A 323 -2.70 -29.61 39.87
N PRO A 324 -3.91 -29.84 40.40
CA PRO A 324 -4.49 -31.18 40.45
C PRO A 324 -4.54 -31.88 39.08
N ALA A 325 -4.31 -33.19 39.06
CA ALA A 325 -4.25 -34.01 37.84
C ALA A 325 -5.49 -33.88 36.93
N VAL A 326 -6.66 -33.58 37.50
CA VAL A 326 -7.92 -33.38 36.77
C VAL A 326 -7.82 -32.28 35.70
N PHE A 327 -6.96 -31.28 35.89
CA PHE A 327 -6.76 -30.20 34.92
C PHE A 327 -5.97 -30.61 33.67
N CYS A 328 -5.27 -31.76 33.71
CA CYS A 328 -4.51 -32.31 32.59
C CYS A 328 -5.19 -33.57 32.01
N GLN A 329 -6.47 -33.81 32.28
CA GLN A 329 -7.16 -35.03 31.86
C GLN A 329 -7.17 -35.20 30.33
N ASP A 330 -7.35 -34.10 29.60
CA ASP A 330 -7.35 -34.07 28.13
C ASP A 330 -5.98 -33.70 27.53
N ALA A 331 -4.98 -33.45 28.37
CA ALA A 331 -3.63 -33.13 27.92
C ALA A 331 -2.88 -34.40 27.49
N ILE A 332 -2.02 -34.27 26.48
CA ILE A 332 -1.17 -35.38 26.03
C ILE A 332 -0.30 -35.82 27.21
N LYS A 333 -0.32 -37.12 27.52
CA LYS A 333 0.44 -37.70 28.63
C LYS A 333 1.74 -38.32 28.10
N PRO A 334 2.93 -37.76 28.41
CA PRO A 334 4.20 -38.32 27.99
C PRO A 334 4.45 -39.71 28.57
N PRO A 335 5.33 -40.54 27.97
CA PRO A 335 5.67 -41.85 28.53
C PRO A 335 6.35 -41.70 29.88
N VAL A 336 6.03 -42.58 30.82
CA VAL A 336 6.62 -42.64 32.17
C VAL A 336 7.65 -43.75 32.33
N THR A 337 7.80 -44.59 31.30
CA THR A 337 8.69 -45.73 31.25
C THR A 337 9.30 -45.84 29.87
N GLU A 338 10.60 -46.05 29.81
CA GLU A 338 11.34 -46.38 28.58
C GLU A 338 12.31 -47.53 28.86
N GLU A 339 12.80 -48.17 27.80
CA GLU A 339 13.81 -49.22 27.88
C GLU A 339 15.22 -48.61 27.97
N CYS A 340 16.11 -49.25 28.72
CA CYS A 340 17.49 -48.79 28.92
C CYS A 340 18.48 -49.96 28.96
N ASN A 341 19.75 -49.66 28.63
CA ASN A 341 20.89 -50.58 28.70
C ASN A 341 20.68 -51.87 27.89
N GLU A 342 20.08 -51.77 26.70
CA GLU A 342 19.90 -52.90 25.78
C GLU A 342 21.21 -53.39 25.17
N ASP A 343 22.20 -52.50 25.08
CA ASP A 343 23.46 -52.65 24.35
C ASP A 343 24.66 -52.97 25.25
N VAL A 344 24.46 -53.07 26.57
CA VAL A 344 25.55 -53.27 27.55
C VAL A 344 25.74 -54.76 27.89
N PRO A 345 26.82 -55.46 27.52
CA PRO A 345 26.96 -56.92 27.75
C PRO A 345 27.22 -57.31 29.22
N CYS A 346 26.61 -58.41 29.72
CA CYS A 346 26.91 -58.96 31.05
C CYS A 346 28.14 -59.90 31.04
N LYS A 347 28.96 -59.86 32.10
CA LYS A 347 30.06 -60.83 32.33
C LYS A 347 29.50 -62.11 32.96
N MET A 348 29.69 -63.27 32.31
CA MET A 348 29.38 -64.58 32.89
C MET A 348 30.63 -65.15 33.61
N GLU A 349 30.48 -65.70 34.81
CA GLU A 349 31.58 -66.37 35.53
C GLU A 349 31.88 -67.73 34.89
N THR A 350 32.91 -67.80 34.06
CA THR A 350 33.32 -69.01 33.33
C THR A 350 34.31 -69.90 34.10
N TYR A 351 34.78 -69.43 35.25
CA TYR A 351 35.65 -70.16 36.18
C TYR A 351 35.52 -69.54 37.58
N ARG A 352 35.79 -70.31 38.65
CA ARG A 352 35.74 -69.82 40.03
C ARG A 352 37.06 -70.05 40.78
N PRO A 353 37.47 -69.15 41.70
CA PRO A 353 38.69 -69.30 42.47
C PRO A 353 38.58 -70.40 43.54
N LEU A 354 39.57 -71.30 43.59
CA LEU A 354 39.72 -72.33 44.63
C LEU A 354 40.73 -71.94 45.73
N GLY A 355 41.59 -70.95 45.47
CA GLY A 355 42.50 -70.36 46.46
C GLY A 355 44.00 -70.55 46.17
N CYS A 356 44.83 -70.24 47.16
CA CYS A 356 46.29 -70.18 47.01
C CYS A 356 47.00 -71.36 47.69
N TYR A 357 47.85 -72.07 46.94
CA TYR A 357 48.50 -73.29 47.39
C TYR A 357 50.02 -73.21 47.24
N LYS A 358 50.75 -73.68 48.26
CA LYS A 358 52.21 -73.77 48.24
C LYS A 358 52.66 -75.00 47.46
N GLU A 359 53.71 -74.83 46.66
CA GLU A 359 54.31 -75.91 45.89
C GLU A 359 55.02 -76.91 46.81
N ASN A 360 54.80 -78.21 46.59
CA ASN A 360 55.53 -79.29 47.25
C ASN A 360 56.52 -79.90 46.23
N PRO A 361 57.84 -79.82 46.47
CA PRO A 361 58.87 -80.37 45.58
C PRO A 361 58.76 -81.87 45.31
N HIS A 362 58.09 -82.62 46.20
CA HIS A 362 57.91 -84.06 46.07
C HIS A 362 56.55 -84.45 45.48
N LYS A 363 55.61 -83.51 45.30
CA LYS A 363 54.26 -83.76 44.78
C LYS A 363 53.65 -82.51 44.14
N HIS A 364 53.82 -82.34 42.83
CA HIS A 364 53.24 -81.21 42.09
C HIS A 364 51.72 -81.35 41.94
N LEU A 365 50.96 -80.37 42.47
CA LEU A 365 49.49 -80.32 42.41
C LEU A 365 48.96 -80.05 40.99
N LEU A 366 49.69 -79.27 40.20
CA LEU A 366 49.41 -79.01 38.78
C LEU A 366 50.66 -79.41 37.99
N PRO A 367 50.75 -80.67 37.51
CA PRO A 367 52.00 -81.20 36.95
C PRO A 367 52.25 -80.77 35.50
N VAL A 368 51.27 -80.20 34.81
CA VAL A 368 51.36 -79.86 33.38
C VAL A 368 51.48 -78.35 33.22
N PHE A 369 52.55 -77.92 32.57
CA PHE A 369 52.76 -76.54 32.15
C PHE A 369 52.14 -76.33 30.76
N GLU A 370 51.32 -75.30 30.60
CA GLU A 370 50.65 -74.98 29.32
C GLU A 370 51.30 -73.79 28.63
N HIS A 371 51.52 -72.69 29.36
CA HIS A 371 52.05 -71.45 28.77
C HIS A 371 52.67 -70.51 29.81
N SER A 372 53.55 -69.60 29.38
CA SER A 372 54.10 -68.54 30.24
C SER A 372 53.85 -67.16 29.66
N PHE A 373 53.14 -66.33 30.43
CA PHE A 373 52.89 -64.92 30.16
C PHE A 373 53.91 -64.00 30.85
N ARG A 374 54.94 -64.57 31.48
CA ARG A 374 55.90 -63.81 32.30
C ARG A 374 56.68 -62.74 31.53
N GLY A 375 56.82 -62.89 30.22
CA GLY A 375 57.45 -61.88 29.36
C GLY A 375 56.64 -60.58 29.23
N ASN A 376 55.33 -60.61 29.48
CA ASN A 376 54.40 -59.51 29.20
C ASN A 376 53.37 -59.29 30.32
N ILE A 377 53.82 -59.27 31.59
CA ILE A 377 52.92 -59.08 32.74
C ILE A 377 52.45 -57.62 32.84
N LYS A 378 51.13 -57.41 32.82
CA LYS A 378 50.50 -56.12 33.11
C LYS A 378 50.17 -56.00 34.60
N TRP A 379 51.12 -55.49 35.39
CA TRP A 379 51.00 -55.41 36.85
C TRP A 379 49.74 -54.69 37.37
N ARG A 380 49.30 -53.61 36.69
CA ARG A 380 48.07 -52.87 37.06
C ARG A 380 46.76 -53.61 36.74
N SER A 381 46.83 -54.75 36.06
CA SER A 381 45.67 -55.54 35.65
C SER A 381 46.04 -57.02 35.68
N ILE A 382 46.66 -57.48 36.76
CA ILE A 382 47.20 -58.83 36.88
C ILE A 382 46.13 -59.92 36.62
N GLY A 383 44.86 -59.62 36.91
CA GLY A 383 43.72 -60.48 36.61
C GLY A 383 43.56 -60.83 35.13
N THR A 384 44.10 -60.05 34.19
CA THR A 384 44.05 -60.40 32.75
C THR A 384 44.84 -61.68 32.45
N ILE A 385 45.87 -61.99 33.25
CA ILE A 385 46.64 -63.23 33.12
C ILE A 385 45.77 -64.45 33.44
N VAL A 386 44.85 -64.32 34.39
CA VAL A 386 43.91 -65.38 34.76
C VAL A 386 42.97 -65.66 33.59
N GLU A 387 42.41 -64.60 33.01
CA GLU A 387 41.54 -64.71 31.83
C GLU A 387 42.30 -65.32 30.64
N GLN A 388 43.51 -64.84 30.35
CA GLN A 388 44.33 -65.38 29.25
C GLN A 388 44.70 -66.85 29.46
N CYS A 389 45.04 -67.24 30.69
CA CYS A 389 45.28 -68.63 31.05
C CYS A 389 44.00 -69.47 30.87
N TYR A 390 42.85 -68.98 31.35
CA TYR A 390 41.55 -69.63 31.12
C TYR A 390 41.25 -69.84 29.64
N GLN A 391 41.47 -68.82 28.79
CA GLN A 391 41.22 -68.93 27.35
C GLN A 391 42.08 -70.00 26.66
N ILE A 392 43.28 -70.30 27.18
CA ILE A 392 44.11 -71.42 26.71
C ILE A 392 43.54 -72.75 27.22
N VAL A 393 43.17 -72.81 28.50
CA VAL A 393 42.82 -74.09 29.15
C VAL A 393 41.36 -74.51 29.02
N LYS A 394 40.45 -73.60 28.62
CA LYS A 394 38.99 -73.84 28.53
C LYS A 394 38.60 -74.99 27.60
N HIS A 395 39.44 -75.31 26.61
CA HIS A 395 39.22 -76.40 25.66
C HIS A 395 40.00 -77.67 26.03
N THR A 396 40.69 -77.67 27.17
CA THR A 396 41.45 -78.82 27.64
C THR A 396 40.55 -79.77 28.45
N LYS A 397 41.01 -81.00 28.65
CA LYS A 397 40.33 -82.00 29.49
C LYS A 397 40.55 -81.81 31.00
N TYR A 398 41.19 -80.72 31.40
CA TYR A 398 41.53 -80.46 32.80
C TYR A 398 40.37 -79.78 33.52
N LYS A 399 40.22 -80.05 34.82
CA LYS A 399 39.13 -79.49 35.64
C LYS A 399 39.57 -78.26 36.43
N VAL A 400 40.87 -78.13 36.65
CA VAL A 400 41.46 -77.00 37.36
C VAL A 400 42.67 -76.48 36.58
N PHE A 401 42.85 -75.18 36.66
CA PHE A 401 44.07 -74.51 36.23
C PHE A 401 44.59 -73.63 37.36
N GLY A 402 45.84 -73.25 37.30
CA GLY A 402 46.41 -72.32 38.24
C GLY A 402 47.51 -71.48 37.63
N VAL A 403 47.63 -70.27 38.15
CA VAL A 403 48.69 -69.34 37.76
C VAL A 403 49.79 -69.37 38.81
N LYS A 404 51.01 -69.70 38.40
CA LYS A 404 52.24 -69.69 39.20
C LYS A 404 53.13 -68.53 38.81
N PHE A 405 53.98 -68.08 39.71
CA PHE A 405 55.06 -67.15 39.38
C PHE A 405 54.58 -65.94 38.55
N TYR A 406 53.48 -65.35 38.99
CA TYR A 406 52.80 -64.18 38.42
C TYR A 406 52.25 -64.33 36.99
N GLY A 407 52.56 -65.42 36.27
CA GLY A 407 52.27 -65.50 34.83
C GLY A 407 52.39 -66.87 34.16
N GLU A 408 52.76 -67.93 34.88
CA GLU A 408 52.85 -69.27 34.32
C GLU A 408 51.53 -70.01 34.51
N CYS A 409 50.97 -70.53 33.42
CA CYS A 409 49.71 -71.24 33.38
C CYS A 409 49.97 -72.75 33.52
N TRP A 410 49.39 -73.35 34.55
CA TRP A 410 49.55 -74.77 34.88
C TRP A 410 48.18 -75.42 35.04
N VAL A 411 48.08 -76.71 34.74
CA VAL A 411 46.81 -77.46 34.76
C VAL A 411 46.92 -78.80 35.47
N GLY A 412 45.78 -79.30 35.92
CA GLY A 412 45.69 -80.55 36.66
C GLY A 412 44.34 -81.26 36.46
N LYS A 413 44.36 -82.59 36.60
CA LYS A 413 43.15 -83.43 36.55
C LYS A 413 42.50 -83.64 37.91
N PHE A 414 43.10 -83.12 38.99
CA PHE A 414 42.57 -83.32 40.33
C PHE A 414 41.21 -82.63 40.46
N PRO A 415 40.21 -83.31 41.04
CA PRO A 415 38.91 -82.70 41.24
C PRO A 415 38.99 -81.59 42.32
N SER A 416 38.16 -80.56 42.17
CA SER A 416 38.18 -79.33 42.99
C SER A 416 38.09 -79.58 44.50
N HIS A 417 37.39 -80.62 44.93
CA HIS A 417 37.25 -80.99 46.34
C HIS A 417 38.54 -81.48 47.03
N VAL A 418 39.63 -81.72 46.28
CA VAL A 418 40.97 -82.05 46.83
C VAL A 418 41.63 -80.80 47.41
N PHE A 419 41.22 -79.61 46.97
CA PHE A 419 41.75 -78.32 47.36
C PHE A 419 40.94 -77.76 48.55
N LYS A 420 41.23 -78.23 49.77
CA LYS A 420 40.45 -77.90 50.99
C LYS A 420 41.03 -76.79 51.87
N THR A 421 42.33 -76.52 51.78
CA THR A 421 43.00 -75.55 52.66
C THR A 421 44.00 -74.72 51.87
N SER A 422 43.74 -73.41 51.73
CA SER A 422 44.64 -72.44 51.11
C SER A 422 45.83 -72.18 52.04
N LEU A 423 47.02 -72.64 51.66
CA LEU A 423 48.24 -72.66 52.50
C LEU A 423 49.37 -71.78 51.94
N GLY A 424 49.06 -70.78 51.10
CA GLY A 424 50.05 -69.90 50.46
C GLY A 424 49.73 -68.40 50.49
N SER A 425 50.73 -67.57 50.16
CA SER A 425 50.58 -66.13 49.91
C SER A 425 50.67 -65.85 48.41
N CYS A 426 49.54 -65.54 47.80
CA CYS A 426 49.41 -65.22 46.38
C CYS A 426 49.38 -63.69 46.17
N TYR A 427 49.66 -63.25 44.95
CA TYR A 427 49.57 -61.84 44.58
C TYR A 427 48.10 -61.48 44.30
N GLU A 428 47.62 -60.43 44.96
CA GLU A 428 46.24 -59.90 44.85
C GLU A 428 45.13 -60.97 44.92
N HIS A 429 45.37 -62.07 45.63
CA HIS A 429 44.45 -63.21 45.70
C HIS A 429 43.97 -63.70 44.31
N SER A 430 44.82 -63.61 43.28
CA SER A 430 44.44 -63.97 41.91
C SER A 430 45.52 -64.76 41.15
N VAL A 431 46.81 -64.56 41.45
CA VAL A 431 47.91 -65.31 40.83
C VAL A 431 48.95 -65.73 41.86
N GLY A 432 49.61 -66.87 41.64
CA GLY A 432 50.67 -67.38 42.51
C GLY A 432 51.94 -66.54 42.46
N ARG A 433 52.66 -66.44 43.58
CA ARG A 433 54.02 -65.89 43.66
C ARG A 433 55.06 -67.00 43.41
N ALA A 434 56.33 -66.75 43.73
CA ALA A 434 57.33 -67.81 43.79
C ALA A 434 56.86 -68.94 44.72
N PHE A 435 57.00 -70.19 44.28
CA PHE A 435 56.62 -71.41 45.02
C PHE A 435 55.14 -71.50 45.44
N THR A 436 54.24 -70.75 44.80
CA THR A 436 52.79 -70.83 45.04
C THR A 436 52.01 -70.79 43.73
N TYR A 437 50.83 -71.39 43.72
CA TYR A 437 49.86 -71.35 42.63
C TYR A 437 48.55 -70.77 43.17
N PHE A 438 47.91 -69.89 42.42
CA PHE A 438 46.50 -69.58 42.65
C PHE A 438 45.66 -70.43 41.70
N ILE A 439 44.80 -71.28 42.26
CA ILE A 439 44.08 -72.33 41.53
C ILE A 439 42.63 -71.90 41.31
N TYR A 440 42.11 -72.19 40.12
CA TYR A 440 40.76 -71.95 39.67
C TYR A 440 40.13 -73.26 39.19
N GLU A 441 38.82 -73.39 39.39
CA GLU A 441 38.00 -74.43 38.79
C GLU A 441 37.33 -73.91 37.54
N ILE A 442 37.38 -74.69 36.47
CA ILE A 442 36.68 -74.41 35.22
C ILE A 442 35.23 -74.91 35.39
N LEU A 443 34.25 -74.02 35.17
CA LEU A 443 32.83 -74.31 35.37
C LEU A 443 32.18 -74.97 34.15
#